data_AF-A0A2I0P7Q6-F1
#
_entry.id   AF-A0A2I0P7Q6-F1
#
_cell.length_a   1.000
_cell.length_b   1.000
_cell.length_c   1.000
_cell.angle_alpha   90.00
_cell.angle_beta   90.00
_cell.angle_gamma   90.00
#
_symmetry.space_group_name_H-M   'P 1'
#
loop_
_entity.id
_entity.type
_entity.pdbx_description
1 polymer ?
#
loop_
_entity_poly.entity_id
_entity_poly.type
_entity_poly.pdbx_seq_one_letter_code
_entity_poly.pdbx_strand_id
1 'polypeptide(L)'
;MTFLMNTGRTVNQGVTVENKTSAAYAEETSTCFMHEFDMMELGLADRDTVRVTGPSGEVVMRAVASVEVEMGTVFVPYGPYANHIVAADTHSTGMPDFKSHRVAIEPTDEEPKRVHELMEDLGGLAYDR
;
A
#
# COMPACT_ATOMS: atom_id res chain seq x y z
N MET A 1 8.16 -12.06 -4.83
CA MET A 1 7.71 -12.16 -6.25
C MET A 1 7.44 -10.78 -6.81
N THR A 2 7.35 -10.60 -8.13
CA THR A 2 7.11 -9.29 -8.77
C THR A 2 5.70 -9.19 -9.32
N PHE A 3 5.01 -8.11 -9.01
CA PHE A 3 3.62 -7.84 -9.42
C PHE A 3 3.51 -6.49 -10.13
N LEU A 4 2.47 -6.33 -10.94
CA LEU A 4 2.03 -5.02 -11.44
C LEU A 4 1.04 -4.40 -10.45
N MET A 5 1.47 -3.37 -9.74
CA MET A 5 0.65 -2.64 -8.78
C MET A 5 -0.12 -1.51 -9.45
N ASN A 6 -1.43 -1.48 -9.23
CA ASN A 6 -2.29 -0.34 -9.50
C ASN A 6 -2.73 0.33 -8.20
N THR A 7 -2.96 1.65 -8.26
CA THR A 7 -3.51 2.42 -7.14
C THR A 7 -4.86 3.01 -7.51
N GLY A 8 -5.73 3.20 -6.51
CA GLY A 8 -7.05 3.77 -6.73
C GLY A 8 -7.83 4.08 -5.46
N ARG A 9 -9.14 4.30 -5.63
CA ARG A 9 -10.07 4.60 -4.54
C ARG A 9 -10.81 3.35 -4.12
N THR A 10 -11.08 3.24 -2.83
CA THR A 10 -12.12 2.35 -2.31
C THR A 10 -13.18 3.18 -1.59
N VAL A 11 -14.37 2.59 -1.41
CA VAL A 11 -15.46 3.24 -0.68
C VAL A 11 -15.04 3.49 0.78
N ASN A 12 -14.43 2.49 1.42
CA ASN A 12 -13.97 2.58 2.80
C ASN A 12 -12.88 3.65 2.99
N GLN A 13 -11.99 3.81 2.02
CA GLN A 13 -10.98 4.86 2.03
C GLN A 13 -11.66 6.23 1.99
N GLY A 14 -12.69 6.38 1.14
CA GLY A 14 -13.51 7.58 1.04
C GLY A 14 -14.27 7.92 2.32
N VAL A 15 -14.83 6.93 3.01
CA VAL A 15 -15.56 7.12 4.28
C VAL A 15 -14.63 7.59 5.41
N THR A 16 -13.38 7.15 5.41
CA THR A 16 -12.43 7.39 6.51
C THR A 16 -11.49 8.57 6.28
N VAL A 17 -11.43 9.13 5.06
CA VAL A 17 -10.44 10.14 4.65
C VAL A 17 -10.47 11.44 5.45
N GLU A 18 -11.62 11.80 6.02
CA GLU A 18 -11.78 13.00 6.86
C GLU A 18 -11.01 12.89 8.18
N ASN A 19 -10.65 11.67 8.61
CA ASN A 19 -9.77 11.42 9.74
C ASN A 19 -8.61 10.49 9.34
N LYS A 20 -7.59 11.07 8.70
CA LYS A 20 -6.41 10.33 8.20
C LYS A 20 -5.53 9.73 9.30
N THR A 21 -5.72 10.14 10.55
CA THR A 21 -5.02 9.57 11.72
C THR A 21 -5.79 8.40 12.35
N SER A 22 -7.01 8.12 11.89
CA SER A 22 -7.83 7.02 12.41
C SER A 22 -7.24 5.66 12.05
N ALA A 23 -7.46 4.67 12.93
CA ALA A 23 -7.11 3.28 12.66
C ALA A 23 -7.81 2.74 11.41
N ALA A 24 -9.07 3.15 11.17
CA ALA A 24 -9.84 2.71 10.01
C ALA A 24 -9.25 3.20 8.68
N TYR A 25 -8.77 4.46 8.62
CA TYR A 25 -8.07 4.96 7.44
C TYR A 25 -6.73 4.25 7.21
N ALA A 26 -5.97 4.04 8.29
CA ALA A 26 -4.70 3.32 8.23
C ALA A 26 -4.89 1.87 7.75
N GLU A 27 -5.87 1.15 8.30
CA GLU A 27 -6.18 -0.23 7.91
C GLU A 27 -6.55 -0.33 6.43
N GLU A 28 -7.45 0.52 5.94
CA GLU A 28 -7.86 0.49 4.54
C GLU A 28 -6.69 0.86 3.60
N THR A 29 -5.97 1.94 3.89
CA THR A 29 -4.90 2.43 2.99
C THR A 29 -3.59 1.64 3.08
N SER A 30 -3.46 0.73 4.07
CA SER A 30 -2.36 -0.24 4.17
C SER A 30 -2.73 -1.64 3.65
N THR A 31 -3.88 -1.78 3.00
CA THR A 31 -4.30 -3.05 2.39
C THR A 31 -3.74 -3.19 0.98
N CYS A 32 -3.11 -4.33 0.71
CA CYS A 32 -2.69 -4.77 -0.62
C CYS A 32 -3.65 -5.88 -1.08
N PHE A 33 -4.56 -5.56 -1.99
CA PHE A 33 -5.48 -6.52 -2.55
C PHE A 33 -4.77 -7.37 -3.60
N MET A 34 -4.85 -8.70 -3.46
CA MET A 34 -4.15 -9.66 -4.29
C MET A 34 -5.10 -10.75 -4.79
N HIS A 35 -4.78 -11.36 -5.93
CA HIS A 35 -5.49 -12.56 -6.37
C HIS A 35 -5.19 -13.73 -5.41
N GLU A 36 -6.20 -14.57 -5.12
CA GLU A 36 -6.09 -15.71 -4.20
C GLU A 36 -4.92 -16.66 -4.51
N PHE A 37 -4.77 -17.07 -5.78
CA PHE A 37 -3.64 -17.93 -6.19
C PHE A 37 -2.26 -17.28 -6.00
N ASP A 38 -2.12 -15.97 -6.20
CA ASP A 38 -0.84 -15.29 -5.95
C ASP A 38 -0.49 -15.29 -4.46
N MET A 39 -1.50 -15.13 -3.60
CA MET A 39 -1.32 -15.27 -2.14
C MET A 39 -0.93 -16.69 -1.77
N MET A 40 -1.56 -17.71 -2.36
CA MET A 40 -1.20 -19.12 -2.15
C MET A 40 0.24 -19.41 -2.59
N GLU A 41 0.68 -18.87 -3.73
CA GLU A 41 2.06 -19.02 -4.21
C GLU A 41 3.08 -18.37 -3.26
N LEU A 42 2.71 -17.27 -2.62
CA LEU A 42 3.51 -16.61 -1.58
C LEU A 42 3.38 -17.27 -0.20
N GLY A 43 2.47 -18.23 -0.02
CA GLY A 43 2.19 -18.87 1.27
C GLY A 43 1.46 -17.97 2.27
N LEU A 44 0.69 -16.99 1.77
CA LEU A 44 -0.05 -16.01 2.58
C LEU A 44 -1.48 -16.47 2.87
N ALA A 45 -1.93 -16.26 4.09
CA ALA A 45 -3.33 -16.24 4.48
C ALA A 45 -3.92 -14.82 4.39
N ASP A 46 -5.25 -14.73 4.51
CA ASP A 46 -5.93 -13.43 4.53
C ASP A 46 -5.44 -12.58 5.72
N ARG A 47 -5.08 -11.33 5.42
CA ARG A 47 -4.52 -10.32 6.33
C ARG A 47 -3.09 -10.56 6.84
N ASP A 48 -2.38 -11.55 6.31
CA ASP A 48 -0.94 -11.68 6.54
C ASP A 48 -0.19 -10.45 6.04
N THR A 49 0.94 -10.15 6.67
CA THR A 49 1.72 -8.96 6.35
C THR A 49 2.74 -9.24 5.25
N VAL A 50 2.90 -8.25 4.39
CA VAL A 50 3.82 -8.29 3.25
C VAL A 50 4.66 -7.03 3.22
N ARG A 51 5.94 -7.17 2.89
CA ARG A 51 6.79 -6.04 2.52
C ARG A 51 6.62 -5.80 1.02
N VAL A 52 6.18 -4.60 0.67
CA VAL A 52 6.02 -4.15 -0.71
C VAL A 52 7.15 -3.17 -1.03
N THR A 53 8.02 -3.53 -1.95
CA THR A 53 9.13 -2.69 -2.43
C THR A 53 8.80 -2.15 -3.81
N GLY A 54 8.71 -0.83 -3.94
CA GLY A 54 8.50 -0.12 -5.21
C GLY A 54 9.68 0.78 -5.59
N PRO A 55 9.55 1.57 -6.66
CA PRO A 55 10.63 2.43 -7.15
C PRO A 55 11.20 3.46 -6.17
N SER A 56 10.40 3.94 -5.22
CA SER A 56 10.81 5.01 -4.31
C SER A 56 11.10 4.56 -2.87
N GLY A 57 10.81 3.30 -2.55
CA GLY A 57 11.00 2.78 -1.19
C GLY A 57 10.25 1.47 -0.97
N GLU A 58 10.10 1.12 0.31
CA GLU A 58 9.37 -0.05 0.76
C GLU A 58 8.41 0.30 1.89
N VAL A 59 7.36 -0.49 2.03
CA VAL A 59 6.38 -0.34 3.10
C VAL A 59 5.74 -1.69 3.43
N VAL A 60 5.38 -1.89 4.69
CA VAL A 60 4.65 -3.08 5.14
C VAL A 60 3.14 -2.84 5.00
N MET A 61 2.45 -3.81 4.42
CA MET A 61 1.00 -3.80 4.15
C MET A 61 0.37 -5.13 4.57
N ARG A 62 -0.95 -5.21 4.59
CA ARG A 62 -1.69 -6.48 4.77
C ARG A 62 -2.21 -6.98 3.43
N ALA A 63 -1.90 -8.23 3.10
CA ALA A 63 -2.44 -8.88 1.91
C ALA A 63 -3.88 -9.32 2.15
N VAL A 64 -4.80 -8.95 1.26
CA VAL A 64 -6.21 -9.34 1.32
C VAL A 64 -6.63 -9.93 -0.01
N ALA A 65 -7.27 -11.09 0.01
CA ALA A 65 -7.71 -11.75 -1.22
C ALA A 65 -8.85 -10.94 -1.88
N SER A 66 -8.78 -10.75 -3.19
CA SER A 66 -9.83 -10.11 -3.97
C SER A 66 -10.04 -10.79 -5.31
N VAL A 67 -11.30 -11.08 -5.63
CA VAL A 67 -11.72 -11.62 -6.93
C VAL A 67 -11.71 -10.57 -8.05
N GLU A 68 -11.60 -9.29 -7.69
CA GLU A 68 -11.53 -8.17 -8.65
C GLU A 68 -10.11 -7.89 -9.14
N VAL A 69 -9.11 -8.53 -8.52
CA VAL A 69 -7.69 -8.38 -8.85
C VAL A 69 -7.26 -9.55 -9.72
N GLU A 70 -6.65 -9.28 -10.87
CA GLU A 70 -6.13 -10.32 -11.77
C GLU A 70 -4.79 -10.88 -11.28
N MET A 71 -4.52 -12.17 -11.56
CA MET A 71 -3.23 -12.79 -11.23
C MET A 71 -2.05 -12.00 -11.81
N GLY A 72 -0.97 -11.89 -11.03
CA GLY A 72 0.23 -11.12 -11.37
C GLY A 72 0.05 -9.60 -11.20
N THR A 73 -1.12 -9.15 -10.72
CA THR A 73 -1.39 -7.75 -10.38
C THR A 73 -1.78 -7.61 -8.91
N VAL A 74 -1.62 -6.40 -8.38
CA VAL A 74 -2.12 -6.05 -7.05
C VAL A 74 -2.78 -4.67 -7.09
N PHE A 75 -3.72 -4.44 -6.18
CA PHE A 75 -4.37 -3.15 -6.02
C PHE A 75 -4.15 -2.60 -4.61
N VAL A 76 -3.70 -1.36 -4.53
CA VAL A 76 -3.48 -0.66 -3.25
C VAL A 76 -4.32 0.61 -3.24
N PRO A 77 -5.20 0.83 -2.25
CA PRO A 77 -5.88 2.11 -2.11
C PRO A 77 -4.85 3.22 -1.97
N TYR A 78 -5.00 4.32 -2.71
CA TYR A 78 -4.04 5.41 -2.60
C TYR A 78 -4.06 5.96 -1.17
N GLY A 79 -2.91 6.47 -0.74
CA GLY A 79 -2.72 6.92 0.62
C GLY A 79 -1.23 7.02 0.95
N PRO A 80 -0.90 7.27 2.22
CA PRO A 80 0.49 7.42 2.64
C PRO A 80 1.35 6.18 2.37
N TYR A 81 0.76 4.98 2.43
CA TYR A 81 1.44 3.71 2.16
C TYR A 81 1.76 3.53 0.66
N ALA A 82 0.78 3.71 -0.23
CA ALA A 82 1.04 3.69 -1.68
C ALA A 82 2.07 4.76 -2.08
N ASN A 83 1.96 5.98 -1.50
CA ASN A 83 2.87 7.08 -1.80
C ASN A 83 4.32 6.85 -1.33
N HIS A 84 4.57 5.91 -0.40
CA HIS A 84 5.93 5.52 -0.02
C HIS A 84 6.68 4.77 -1.12
N ILE A 85 5.96 4.14 -2.05
CA ILE A 85 6.53 3.17 -2.98
C ILE A 85 6.35 3.54 -4.45
N VAL A 86 5.45 4.47 -4.80
CA VAL A 86 5.27 4.97 -6.18
C VAL A 86 6.38 5.93 -6.59
N ALA A 87 6.64 6.03 -7.89
CA ALA A 87 7.66 6.94 -8.42
C ALA A 87 7.23 8.41 -8.30
N ALA A 88 8.18 9.28 -7.96
CA ALA A 88 7.96 10.73 -7.89
C ALA A 88 8.21 11.48 -9.22
N ASP A 89 8.67 10.77 -10.27
CA ASP A 89 8.92 11.38 -11.58
C ASP A 89 7.60 11.86 -12.20
N THR A 90 7.63 13.06 -12.79
CA THR A 90 6.47 13.72 -13.36
C THR A 90 6.57 13.91 -14.87
N HIS A 91 7.69 13.51 -15.49
CA HIS A 91 7.94 13.72 -16.92
C HIS A 91 7.77 15.18 -17.37
N SER A 92 8.09 16.15 -16.48
CA SER A 92 7.88 17.60 -16.68
C SER A 92 6.41 18.02 -16.89
N THR A 93 5.45 17.19 -16.48
CA THR A 93 4.00 17.49 -16.59
C THR A 93 3.39 18.00 -15.29
N GLY A 94 4.10 17.86 -14.18
CA GLY A 94 3.61 18.18 -12.83
C GLY A 94 2.78 17.07 -12.18
N MET A 95 2.54 15.95 -12.86
CA MET A 95 1.79 14.80 -12.34
C MET A 95 2.70 13.57 -12.22
N PRO A 96 2.89 13.03 -11.00
CA PRO A 96 3.59 11.76 -10.83
C PRO A 96 2.92 10.59 -11.53
N ASP A 97 3.72 9.59 -11.89
CA ASP A 97 3.23 8.27 -12.24
C ASP A 97 2.64 7.64 -10.97
N PHE A 98 1.34 7.84 -10.70
CA PHE A 98 0.70 7.27 -9.52
C PHE A 98 0.23 5.82 -9.71
N LYS A 99 0.14 5.36 -10.95
CA LYS A 99 -0.44 4.06 -11.33
C LYS A 99 0.60 3.18 -12.01
N SER A 100 0.37 1.88 -11.93
CA SER A 100 1.05 0.86 -12.74
C SER A 100 2.57 0.81 -12.52
N HIS A 101 2.98 0.33 -11.35
CA HIS A 101 4.39 0.10 -11.03
C HIS A 101 4.68 -1.39 -10.89
N ARG A 102 5.87 -1.81 -11.32
CA ARG A 102 6.38 -3.12 -10.92
C ARG A 102 6.87 -3.01 -9.47
N VAL A 103 6.31 -3.85 -8.61
CA VAL A 103 6.68 -3.92 -7.19
C VAL A 103 7.12 -5.33 -6.85
N ALA A 104 8.09 -5.47 -5.95
CA ALA A 104 8.43 -6.74 -5.34
C ALA A 104 7.63 -6.90 -4.04
N ILE A 105 7.02 -8.07 -3.85
CA ILE A 105 6.24 -8.41 -2.65
C ILE A 105 6.79 -9.69 -2.06
N GLU A 106 7.02 -9.68 -0.76
CA GLU A 106 7.46 -10.83 0.03
C GLU A 106 6.74 -10.88 1.39
N PRO A 107 6.48 -12.07 1.96
CA PRO A 107 5.96 -12.20 3.32
C PRO A 107 6.91 -11.58 4.34
N THR A 108 6.37 -11.05 5.43
CA THR A 108 7.15 -10.51 6.56
C THR A 108 6.44 -10.77 7.88
N ASP A 109 7.17 -10.72 8.99
CA ASP A 109 6.60 -10.75 10.35
C ASP A 109 6.42 -9.34 10.94
N GLU A 110 6.78 -8.30 10.18
CA GLU A 110 6.59 -6.90 10.58
C GLU A 110 5.12 -6.47 10.46
N GLU A 111 4.76 -5.47 11.26
CA GLU A 111 3.42 -4.87 11.28
C GLU A 111 3.39 -3.54 10.50
N PRO A 112 2.32 -3.24 9.74
CA PRO A 112 2.19 -1.94 9.09
C PRO A 112 2.21 -0.80 10.12
N LYS A 113 3.11 0.16 9.90
CA LYS A 113 3.15 1.40 10.66
C LYS A 113 1.83 2.15 10.55
N ARG A 114 1.43 2.87 11.59
CA ARG A 114 0.35 3.85 11.50
C ARG A 114 0.79 5.04 10.65
N VAL A 115 -0.18 5.81 10.17
CA VAL A 115 0.09 6.97 9.30
C VAL A 115 1.08 7.96 9.92
N HIS A 116 0.99 8.24 11.22
CA HIS A 116 1.91 9.19 11.86
C HIS A 116 3.34 8.63 11.98
N GLU A 117 3.50 7.34 12.24
CA GLU A 117 4.80 6.67 12.31
C GLU A 117 5.51 6.71 10.95
N LEU A 118 4.75 6.54 9.85
CA LEU A 118 5.27 6.75 8.49
C LEU A 118 5.73 8.20 8.27
N MET A 119 5.01 9.19 8.81
CA MET A 119 5.44 10.58 8.67
C MET A 119 6.68 10.87 9.52
N GLU A 120 6.80 10.27 10.71
CA GLU A 120 7.98 10.41 11.58
C GLU A 120 9.24 9.84 10.90
N ASP A 121 9.14 8.72 10.19
CA ASP A 121 10.25 8.18 9.38
C ASP A 121 10.75 9.16 8.32
N LEU A 122 9.84 9.97 7.77
CA LEU A 122 10.14 11.01 6.77
C LEU A 122 10.61 12.33 7.40
N GLY A 123 10.82 12.37 8.72
CA GLY A 123 11.24 13.57 9.47
C GLY A 123 10.09 14.48 9.92
N GLY A 124 8.84 14.00 9.83
CA GLY A 124 7.67 14.66 10.39
C GLY A 124 7.71 14.68 11.92
N LEU A 125 7.10 15.72 12.51
CA LEU A 125 6.93 15.85 13.95
C LEU A 125 5.44 15.83 14.27
N ALA A 126 5.02 14.90 15.12
CA ALA A 126 3.65 14.89 15.63
C ALA A 126 3.43 16.14 16.51
N TYR A 127 2.38 16.91 16.21
CA TYR A 127 2.06 18.13 16.97
C TYR A 127 1.50 17.84 18.35
N ASP A 128 0.89 16.66 18.54
CA ASP A 128 0.18 16.30 19.75
C ASP A 128 0.79 15.00 20.32
N ARG A 129 1.53 15.11 21.42
CA ARG A 129 1.87 14.00 22.33
C ARG A 129 1.19 14.22 23.66
#